data_AF-A0A5K7X5B8-F1
#
_entry.id   AF-A0A5K7X5B8-F1
#
_cell.length_a   1.000
_cell.length_b   1.000
_cell.length_c   1.000
_cell.angle_alpha   90.00
_cell.angle_beta   90.00
_cell.angle_gamma   90.00
#
_symmetry.space_group_name_H-M   'P 1'
#
loop_
_entity.id
_entity.type
_entity.pdbx_description
1 polymer ?
#
loop_
_entity_poly.entity_id
_entity_poly.type
_entity_poly.pdbx_seq_one_letter_code
_entity_poly.pdbx_strand_id
1 'polypeptide(L)'
;MHYQGLLESPYSHISRRKFAELPFSRTWQDMFSQLEQLDGCRIVRFTGEDRDTWIVFDYRGFEFGMHDRGAIIEFTVSNYDCPEDLLSGVLHHFSEFLSPSMSD
;
A
#
# COMPACT_ATOMS: atom_id res chain seq x y z
N MET A 1 19.97 30.10 -6.62
CA MET A 1 19.04 29.65 -5.55
C MET A 1 19.19 28.15 -5.42
N HIS A 2 19.75 27.67 -4.32
CA HIS A 2 19.87 26.25 -4.02
C HIS A 2 18.48 25.71 -3.65
N TYR A 3 17.89 24.88 -4.49
CA TYR A 3 16.76 24.04 -4.12
C TYR A 3 17.29 22.85 -3.31
N GLN A 4 17.68 23.10 -2.06
CA GLN A 4 17.85 22.07 -1.04
C GLN A 4 16.65 22.11 -0.11
N GLY A 5 15.53 21.65 -0.64
CA GLY A 5 14.45 21.09 0.16
C GLY A 5 14.14 19.77 -0.51
N LEU A 6 14.76 18.68 -0.04
CA LEU A 6 14.22 17.35 -0.31
C LEU A 6 12.77 17.44 0.16
N LEU A 7 11.83 17.42 -0.79
CA LEU A 7 10.43 17.20 -0.50
C LEU A 7 10.39 15.81 0.14
N GLU A 8 10.50 15.76 1.47
CA GLU A 8 10.09 14.58 2.19
C GLU A 8 8.66 14.34 1.74
N SER A 9 8.43 13.21 1.06
CA SER A 9 7.09 12.82 0.68
C SER A 9 6.20 13.00 1.91
N PRO A 10 5.00 13.59 1.81
CA PRO A 10 4.10 13.71 2.96
C PRO A 10 3.79 12.35 3.60
N TYR A 11 4.16 11.26 2.92
CA TYR A 11 4.07 9.86 3.31
C TYR A 11 5.36 9.29 3.94
N SER A 12 6.36 10.12 4.25
CA SER A 12 7.60 9.70 4.93
C SER A 12 7.33 8.99 6.26
N HIS A 13 6.19 9.31 6.89
CA HIS A 13 5.74 8.67 8.13
C HIS A 13 5.13 7.28 7.95
N ILE A 14 4.59 6.94 6.77
CA ILE A 14 4.09 5.58 6.44
C ILE A 14 5.12 4.74 5.69
N SER A 15 6.08 5.35 5.01
CA SER A 15 7.17 4.66 4.32
C SER A 15 8.30 4.19 5.25
N ARG A 16 8.03 3.97 6.55
CA ARG A 16 9.09 3.58 7.51
C ARG A 16 9.66 2.21 7.18
N ARG A 17 8.78 1.23 6.96
CA ARG A 17 9.18 -0.13 6.61
C ARG A 17 8.44 -0.59 5.37
N LYS A 18 9.18 -0.80 4.29
CA LYS A 18 8.73 -1.59 3.14
C LYS A 18 8.76 -3.07 3.51
N PHE A 19 7.72 -3.81 3.15
CA PHE A 19 7.66 -5.26 3.41
C PHE A 19 7.31 -6.11 2.19
N ALA A 20 6.74 -5.53 1.12
CA ALA A 20 6.48 -6.27 -0.11
C ALA A 20 6.36 -5.37 -1.33
N GLU A 21 6.50 -5.98 -2.51
CA GLU A 21 6.11 -5.44 -3.81
C GLU A 21 5.30 -6.49 -4.55
N LEU A 22 4.17 -6.09 -5.11
CA LEU A 22 3.35 -6.97 -5.95
C LEU A 22 3.11 -6.33 -7.32
N PRO A 23 2.98 -7.12 -8.40
CA PRO A 23 2.59 -6.59 -9.70
C PRO A 23 1.28 -5.83 -9.62
N PHE A 24 1.21 -4.65 -10.23
CA PHE A 24 -0.02 -3.88 -10.32
C PHE A 24 -0.77 -4.25 -11.60
N SER A 25 -1.67 -5.23 -11.48
CA SER A 25 -2.45 -5.78 -12.60
C SER A 25 -3.92 -5.34 -12.59
N ARG A 26 -4.33 -4.54 -11.59
CA ARG A 26 -5.71 -4.17 -11.29
C ARG A 26 -5.87 -2.64 -11.22
N THR A 27 -7.10 -2.16 -11.08
CA THR A 27 -7.38 -0.73 -10.91
C THR A 27 -7.32 -0.29 -9.45
N TRP A 28 -7.20 1.00 -9.17
CA TRP A 28 -7.33 1.52 -7.80
C TRP A 28 -8.73 1.26 -7.19
N GLN A 29 -9.78 1.23 -8.03
CA GLN A 29 -11.13 0.88 -7.59
C GLN A 29 -11.23 -0.57 -7.08
N ASP A 30 -10.53 -1.47 -7.76
CA ASP A 30 -10.40 -2.86 -7.34
C ASP A 30 -9.67 -2.96 -5.98
N MET A 31 -8.63 -2.15 -5.77
CA MET A 31 -7.89 -2.10 -4.50
C MET A 31 -8.78 -1.63 -3.33
N PHE A 32 -9.64 -0.62 -3.54
CA PHE A 32 -10.61 -0.21 -2.52
C PHE A 32 -11.58 -1.33 -2.18
N SER A 33 -12.10 -2.02 -3.19
CA SER A 33 -13.02 -3.14 -2.98
C SER A 33 -12.37 -4.28 -2.18
N GLN A 34 -11.06 -4.49 -2.34
CA GLN A 34 -10.31 -5.47 -1.55
C GLN A 34 -10.04 -5.01 -0.11
N LEU A 35 -9.79 -3.71 0.09
CA LEU A 35 -9.63 -3.16 1.44
C LEU A 35 -10.93 -3.24 2.25
N GLU A 36 -12.08 -3.05 1.61
CA GLU A 36 -13.40 -3.20 2.24
C GLU A 36 -13.68 -4.64 2.68
N GLN A 37 -13.05 -5.64 2.06
CA GLN A 37 -13.18 -7.06 2.44
C GLN A 37 -12.28 -7.44 3.62
N LEU A 38 -11.32 -6.61 3.99
CA LEU A 38 -10.46 -6.84 5.13
C LEU A 38 -11.16 -6.37 6.41
N ASP A 39 -11.73 -7.29 7.18
CA ASP A 39 -12.53 -6.95 8.37
C ASP A 39 -11.74 -6.13 9.39
N GLY A 40 -12.29 -4.99 9.81
CA GLY A 40 -11.59 -4.03 10.68
C GLY A 40 -10.54 -3.16 9.97
N CYS A 41 -10.48 -3.19 8.64
CA CYS A 41 -9.71 -2.23 7.85
C CYS A 41 -10.48 -0.92 7.70
N ARG A 42 -9.76 0.20 7.73
CA ARG A 42 -10.31 1.53 7.46
C ARG A 42 -9.36 2.31 6.57
N ILE A 43 -9.84 2.73 5.41
CA ILE A 43 -9.10 3.66 4.54
C ILE A 43 -9.00 5.01 5.28
N VAL A 44 -7.78 5.47 5.50
CA VAL A 44 -7.46 6.74 6.18
C VAL A 44 -7.32 7.85 5.17
N ARG A 45 -6.64 7.57 4.05
CA ARG A 45 -6.36 8.55 3.01
C ARG A 45 -6.17 7.88 1.66
N PHE A 46 -6.57 8.59 0.61
CA PHE A 46 -6.20 8.28 -0.76
C PHE A 46 -5.77 9.57 -1.46
N THR A 47 -4.69 9.50 -2.23
CA THR A 47 -4.31 10.56 -3.16
C THR A 47 -3.97 9.95 -4.49
N GLY A 48 -4.63 10.42 -5.55
CA GLY A 48 -4.32 10.06 -6.92
C GLY A 48 -3.82 11.26 -7.69
N GLU A 49 -2.51 11.36 -7.86
CA GLU A 49 -1.91 12.15 -8.94
C GLU A 49 -1.13 11.16 -9.81
N ASP A 50 -1.15 11.38 -11.13
CA ASP A 50 -0.79 10.44 -12.22
C ASP A 50 0.52 9.63 -12.09
N ARG A 51 1.37 9.92 -11.08
CA ARG A 51 2.64 9.23 -10.80
C ARG A 51 3.00 9.07 -9.32
N ASP A 52 2.14 9.47 -8.39
CA ASP A 52 2.39 9.39 -6.94
C ASP A 52 1.07 9.03 -6.23
N THR A 53 0.48 7.91 -6.64
CA THR A 53 -0.79 7.45 -6.08
C THR A 53 -0.55 6.63 -4.82
N TRP A 54 -1.20 7.04 -3.72
CA TRP A 54 -1.08 6.41 -2.41
C TRP A 54 -2.45 6.06 -1.85
N ILE A 55 -2.58 4.85 -1.31
CA ILE A 55 -3.61 4.51 -0.33
C ILE A 55 -2.95 4.36 1.04
N VAL A 56 -3.55 4.95 2.05
CA VAL A 56 -3.23 4.76 3.46
C VAL A 56 -4.42 4.14 4.16
N PHE A 57 -4.21 3.08 4.92
CA PHE A 57 -5.27 2.40 5.65
C PHE A 57 -4.80 1.92 7.02
N ASP A 58 -5.71 1.95 7.99
CA ASP A 58 -5.52 1.36 9.30
C ASP A 58 -6.03 -0.08 9.28
N TYR A 59 -5.24 -1.00 9.81
CA TYR A 59 -5.66 -2.38 10.05
C TYR A 59 -5.07 -2.90 11.35
N ARG A 60 -5.95 -3.35 12.26
CA ARG A 60 -5.58 -3.84 13.61
C ARG A 60 -4.66 -2.90 14.41
N GLY A 61 -4.85 -1.59 14.25
CA GLY A 61 -4.08 -0.56 14.97
C GLY A 61 -2.73 -0.20 14.34
N PHE A 62 -2.42 -0.74 13.15
CA PHE A 62 -1.24 -0.37 12.37
C PHE A 62 -1.66 0.35 11.10
N GLU A 63 -0.91 1.40 10.73
CA GLU A 63 -1.14 2.16 9.51
C GLU A 63 -0.24 1.64 8.39
N PHE A 64 -0.88 1.21 7.31
CA PHE A 64 -0.27 0.64 6.12
C PHE A 64 -0.39 1.60 4.94
N GLY A 65 0.59 1.53 4.04
CA GLY A 65 0.63 2.29 2.80
C GLY A 65 0.77 1.39 1.58
N MET A 66 0.00 1.69 0.54
CA MET A 66 0.17 1.13 -0.80
C MET A 66 0.51 2.26 -1.76
N HIS A 67 1.64 2.15 -2.46
CA HIS A 67 2.14 3.16 -3.36
C HIS A 67 2.26 2.63 -4.78
N ASP A 68 1.67 3.35 -5.73
CA ASP A 68 1.86 3.13 -7.16
C ASP A 68 3.31 3.40 -7.57
N ARG A 69 4.00 2.38 -8.07
CA ARG A 69 5.33 2.53 -8.68
C ARG A 69 5.28 2.20 -10.18
N GLY A 70 4.11 2.31 -10.80
CA GLY A 70 3.85 1.97 -12.19
C GLY A 70 3.48 0.50 -12.35
N ALA A 71 4.47 -0.36 -12.62
CA ALA A 71 4.22 -1.78 -12.87
C ALA A 71 3.99 -2.60 -11.58
N ILE A 72 4.25 -2.01 -10.42
CA ILE A 72 4.17 -2.65 -9.10
C ILE A 72 3.49 -1.73 -8.10
N ILE A 73 2.84 -2.33 -7.10
CA ILE A 73 2.46 -1.67 -5.86
C ILE A 73 3.52 -1.99 -4.80
N GLU A 74 4.04 -0.96 -4.16
CA GLU A 74 4.91 -1.07 -2.98
C GLU A 74 4.05 -1.03 -1.71
N PHE A 75 4.24 -2.03 -0.83
CA PHE A 75 3.55 -2.12 0.46
C PHE A 75 4.48 -1.70 1.60
N THR A 76 3.98 -0.79 2.43
CA THR A 76 4.70 -0.19 3.55
C THR A 76 3.87 -0.19 4.84
N VAL A 77 4.54 -0.08 5.98
CA VAL A 77 3.92 0.11 7.30
C VAL A 77 4.66 1.20 8.07
N SER A 78 3.90 2.02 8.81
CA SER A 78 4.43 3.16 9.58
C SER A 78 5.16 2.77 10.86
N ASN A 79 5.14 1.48 11.25
CA ASN A 79 5.73 0.97 12.48
C ASN A 79 6.64 -0.25 12.20
N TYR A 80 7.91 -0.16 12.63
CA TYR A 80 8.88 -1.26 12.49
C TYR A 80 8.52 -2.49 13.34
N ASP A 81 7.82 -2.29 14.45
CA ASP A 81 7.43 -3.36 15.39
C ASP A 81 6.12 -4.06 14.95
N CYS A 82 5.64 -3.79 13.73
CA CYS A 82 4.49 -4.50 13.18
C CYS A 82 4.79 -6.01 13.10
N PRO A 83 3.94 -6.89 13.68
CA PRO A 83 4.17 -8.32 13.67
C PRO A 83 4.23 -8.91 12.26
N GLU A 84 5.19 -9.80 12.00
CA GLU A 84 5.36 -10.46 10.69
C GLU A 84 4.10 -11.21 10.23
N ASP A 85 3.34 -11.81 11.15
CA ASP A 85 2.09 -12.50 10.83
C ASP A 85 1.03 -11.53 10.31
N LEU A 86 1.05 -10.28 10.78
CA LEU A 86 0.13 -9.25 10.29
C LEU A 86 0.56 -8.77 8.90
N LEU A 87 1.86 -8.54 8.68
CA LEU A 87 2.41 -8.20 7.36
C LEU A 87 2.11 -9.29 6.34
N SER A 88 2.34 -10.54 6.72
CA SER A 88 2.07 -11.72 5.90
C SER A 88 0.58 -11.89 5.63
N GLY A 89 -0.29 -11.62 6.61
CA GLY A 89 -1.74 -11.66 6.42
C GLY A 89 -2.25 -10.61 5.43
N VAL A 90 -1.77 -9.37 5.55
CA VAL A 90 -2.06 -8.30 4.57
C VAL A 90 -1.54 -8.71 3.19
N LEU A 91 -0.29 -9.18 3.10
CA LEU A 91 0.29 -9.58 1.83
C LEU A 91 -0.49 -10.73 1.17
N HIS A 92 -0.85 -11.75 1.95
CA HIS A 92 -1.60 -12.90 1.47
C HIS A 92 -2.94 -12.47 0.86
N HIS A 93 -3.68 -11.61 1.57
CA HIS A 93 -4.96 -11.04 1.11
C HIS A 93 -4.84 -10.37 -0.27
N PHE A 94 -3.79 -9.57 -0.48
CA PHE A 94 -3.60 -8.89 -1.77
C PHE A 94 -2.94 -9.76 -2.84
N SER A 95 -2.12 -10.75 -2.45
CA SER A 95 -1.40 -11.61 -3.39
C SER A 95 -2.34 -12.44 -4.24
N GLU A 96 -3.42 -12.97 -3.66
CA GLU A 96 -4.42 -13.75 -4.39
C GLU A 96 -5.17 -12.88 -5.41
N PHE A 97 -5.39 -11.61 -5.07
CA PHE A 97 -6.14 -10.68 -5.90
C PHE A 97 -5.33 -10.06 -7.05
N LEU A 98 -4.06 -9.72 -6.76
CA LEU A 98 -3.13 -9.06 -7.69
C LEU A 98 -2.39 -10.05 -8.59
N SER A 99 -2.42 -11.34 -8.27
CA SER A 99 -1.90 -12.38 -9.16
C SER A 99 -2.59 -12.26 -10.53
N PRO A 100 -1.83 -12.28 -11.64
CA PRO A 100 -2.43 -12.32 -12.96
C PRO A 100 -3.30 -13.59 -13.01
N SER A 101 -4.59 -13.42 -13.28
CA SER A 101 -5.43 -14.55 -13.65
C SER A 101 -4.80 -15.16 -14.89
N MET A 102 -4.17 -16.33 -14.76
CA MET A 102 -3.83 -17.15 -15.91
C MET A 102 -5.15 -17.57 -16.53
N SER A 103 -5.62 -16.78 -17.50
CA SER A 103 -6.62 -17.25 -18.45
C SER A 103 -5.89 -18.24 -19.36
N ASP A 104 -6.19 -19.53 -19.19
CA ASP A 104 -5.92 -20.57 -20.20
C ASP A 104 -6.62 -20.22 -21.53
#